data_AF-A0A941Z8E3-F1
#
_entry.id   AF-A0A941Z8E3-F1
#
_cell.length_a   1.000
_cell.length_b   1.000
_cell.length_c   1.000
_cell.angle_alpha   90.00
_cell.angle_beta   90.00
_cell.angle_gamma   90.00
#
_symmetry.space_group_name_H-M   'P 1'
#
loop_
_entity.id
_entity.type
_entity.pdbx_description
1 polymer ?
#
loop_
_entity_poly.entity_id
_entity_poly.type
_entity_poly.pdbx_seq_one_letter_code
_entity_poly.pdbx_strand_id
1 'polypeptide(L)'
;MPLVHNDDGYWELKIEDDERPALDKFHPAFKDALPRYCTALDRAFVKAREKCEFEFLLTLFRIRESDHRGIGDAYETTLRAMPLLYEVHNKTENYEAARHLQLWIYGHIVEASEPYEILSNLVNVSLGKRFSGQFYPYKVGENRPVSPGTKIAKIERAALRAGVPEVVAPLKEIWDQNLRNAIFHSDYILYGSDVLTRERKYTHEEIMTVVTRAFVYHQALSILHKAHIESYDEPKTITVHPAFSRKRGEKAVVIVREGHGAAGLKAALTKEQIERGEIYWRLGRFTPKEIDILNSDPTLALLPGRENKN
;
A
#
# COMPACT_ATOMS: atom_id res chain seq x y z
N MET A 1 17.68 6.54 4.54
CA MET A 1 17.85 6.36 3.10
C MET A 1 16.92 7.28 2.34
N PRO A 2 17.39 8.48 1.98
CA PRO A 2 16.61 9.43 1.19
C PRO A 2 16.47 8.90 -0.24
N LEU A 3 15.27 8.45 -0.58
CA LEU A 3 14.87 8.30 -1.98
C LEU A 3 14.44 9.66 -2.52
N VAL A 4 14.87 10.00 -3.73
CA VAL A 4 14.49 11.23 -4.40
C VAL A 4 13.81 10.91 -5.71
N HIS A 5 12.67 11.55 -5.93
CA HIS A 5 11.97 11.53 -7.20
C HIS A 5 12.57 12.61 -8.10
N ASN A 6 13.10 12.24 -9.25
CA ASN A 6 13.70 13.17 -10.20
C ASN A 6 12.66 13.69 -11.21
N ASP A 7 13.03 14.72 -11.97
CA ASP A 7 12.14 15.35 -12.95
C ASP A 7 11.78 14.42 -14.14
N ASP A 8 12.58 13.38 -14.36
CA ASP A 8 12.36 12.36 -15.39
C ASP A 8 11.34 11.28 -14.96
N GLY A 9 10.79 11.36 -13.74
CA GLY A 9 9.80 10.42 -13.22
C GLY A 9 10.40 9.12 -12.67
N TYR A 10 11.68 9.15 -12.28
CA TYR A 10 12.39 8.03 -11.69
C TYR A 10 12.71 8.30 -10.22
N TRP A 11 12.69 7.22 -9.43
CA TRP A 11 13.14 7.24 -8.05
C TRP A 11 14.60 6.81 -7.99
N GLU A 12 15.41 7.58 -7.28
CA GLU A 12 16.83 7.33 -7.08
C GLU A 12 17.16 7.26 -5.60
N LEU A 13 18.06 6.36 -5.23
CA LEU A 13 18.59 6.27 -3.87
C LEU A 13 19.73 7.28 -3.74
N LYS A 14 19.53 8.35 -2.96
CA LYS A 14 20.64 9.21 -2.55
C LYS A 14 21.28 8.57 -1.33
N ILE A 15 22.55 8.21 -1.46
CA ILE A 15 23.33 7.64 -0.37
C ILE A 15 24.40 8.67 0.00
N GLU A 16 24.20 9.32 1.14
CA GLU A 16 25.23 10.16 1.74
C GLU A 16 26.40 9.28 2.20
N ASP A 17 27.62 9.82 2.20
CA ASP A 17 28.84 9.05 2.45
C ASP A 17 28.86 8.37 3.83
N ASP A 18 28.17 8.96 4.82
CA ASP A 18 28.02 8.44 6.18
C ASP A 18 26.95 7.33 6.30
N GLU A 19 25.99 7.25 5.36
CA GLU A 19 24.98 6.18 5.30
C GLU A 19 25.47 4.92 4.57
N ARG A 20 26.55 5.00 3.78
CA ARG A 20 27.10 3.87 2.99
C ARG A 20 27.39 2.61 3.82
N PRO A 21 28.04 2.69 5.01
CA PRO A 21 28.34 1.50 5.81
C PRO A 21 27.11 0.78 6.35
N ALA A 22 26.00 1.51 6.57
CA ALA A 22 24.72 0.89 6.94
C ALA A 22 24.06 0.20 5.74
N LEU A 23 24.23 0.77 4.54
CA LEU A 23 23.68 0.26 3.29
C LEU A 23 24.40 -1.01 2.79
N ASP A 24 25.69 -1.15 3.07
CA ASP A 24 26.48 -2.35 2.75
C ASP A 24 26.10 -3.57 3.58
N LYS A 25 25.34 -3.39 4.67
CA LYS A 25 24.77 -4.50 5.44
C LYS A 25 23.56 -5.13 4.76
N PHE A 26 22.98 -4.46 3.76
CA PHE A 26 21.85 -5.00 3.02
C PHE A 26 22.32 -5.87 1.87
N HIS A 27 21.53 -6.91 1.57
CA HIS A 27 21.73 -7.75 0.40
C HIS A 27 21.77 -6.90 -0.89
N PRO A 28 22.63 -7.20 -1.89
CA PRO A 28 22.76 -6.38 -3.11
C PRO A 28 21.43 -6.13 -3.83
N ALA A 29 20.52 -7.11 -3.81
CA ALA A 29 19.18 -6.98 -4.37
C ALA A 29 18.37 -5.81 -3.78
N PHE A 30 18.67 -5.35 -2.56
CA PHE A 30 17.99 -4.22 -1.94
C PHE A 30 18.27 -2.91 -2.69
N LYS A 31 19.55 -2.63 -2.96
CA LYS A 31 20.00 -1.36 -3.55
C LYS A 31 19.45 -1.16 -4.95
N ASP A 32 19.43 -2.23 -5.74
CA ASP A 32 18.86 -2.24 -7.09
C ASP A 32 17.33 -2.17 -7.07
N ALA A 33 16.68 -3.03 -6.27
CA ALA A 33 15.24 -3.21 -6.41
C ALA A 33 14.45 -2.00 -5.88
N LEU A 34 14.90 -1.30 -4.85
CA LEU A 34 14.10 -0.24 -4.21
C LEU A 34 13.76 0.93 -5.15
N PRO A 35 14.74 1.64 -5.74
CA PRO A 35 14.46 2.71 -6.71
C PRO A 35 13.67 2.20 -7.92
N ARG A 36 14.01 1.01 -8.42
CA ARG A 36 13.33 0.38 -9.56
C ARG A 36 11.87 0.06 -9.27
N TYR A 37 11.57 -0.45 -8.09
CA TYR A 37 10.21 -0.76 -7.66
C TYR A 37 9.41 0.50 -7.39
N CYS A 38 9.98 1.52 -6.72
CA CYS A 38 9.31 2.81 -6.57
C CYS A 38 8.94 3.38 -7.95
N THR A 39 9.90 3.45 -8.87
CA THR A 39 9.68 3.90 -10.26
C THR A 39 8.56 3.11 -10.95
N ALA A 40 8.61 1.78 -10.88
CA ALA A 40 7.65 0.92 -11.55
C ALA A 40 6.23 1.10 -10.99
N LEU A 41 6.10 1.21 -9.66
CA LEU A 41 4.82 1.31 -8.98
C LEU A 41 4.21 2.72 -9.09
N ASP A 42 5.03 3.77 -9.02
CA ASP A 42 4.58 5.17 -8.97
C ASP A 42 3.84 5.61 -10.24
N ARG A 43 4.17 5.00 -11.39
CA ARG A 43 3.44 5.19 -12.65
C ARG A 43 1.93 4.99 -12.50
N ALA A 44 1.51 4.01 -11.70
CA ALA A 44 0.09 3.77 -11.45
C ALA A 44 -0.51 4.81 -10.49
N PHE A 45 0.26 5.33 -9.53
CA PHE A 45 -0.18 6.40 -8.63
C PHE A 45 -0.40 7.71 -9.40
N VAL A 46 0.62 8.17 -10.14
CA VAL A 46 0.55 9.40 -10.93
C VAL A 46 -0.60 9.35 -11.92
N LYS A 47 -0.69 8.27 -12.71
CA LYS A 47 -1.75 8.12 -13.72
C LYS A 47 -3.15 8.05 -13.12
N ALA A 48 -3.32 7.38 -11.97
CA ALA A 48 -4.60 7.34 -11.28
C ALA A 48 -5.01 8.74 -10.77
N ARG A 49 -4.07 9.47 -10.16
CA ARG A 49 -4.30 10.84 -9.67
C ARG A 49 -4.70 11.78 -10.79
N GLU A 50 -3.97 11.78 -11.91
CA GLU A 50 -4.28 12.59 -13.10
C GLU A 50 -5.64 12.23 -13.70
N LYS A 51 -5.98 10.95 -13.72
CA LYS A 51 -7.23 10.48 -14.30
C LYS A 51 -8.45 10.85 -13.46
N CYS A 52 -8.37 10.65 -12.14
CA CYS A 52 -9.43 11.05 -11.21
C CYS A 52 -8.89 11.16 -9.78
N GLU A 53 -8.52 12.37 -9.36
CA GLU A 53 -7.99 12.65 -8.01
C GLU A 53 -8.93 12.18 -6.88
N PHE A 54 -10.25 12.24 -7.08
CA PHE A 54 -11.24 11.75 -6.12
C PHE A 54 -11.15 10.23 -5.91
N GLU A 55 -11.22 9.42 -6.97
CA GLU A 55 -11.16 7.96 -6.88
C GLU A 55 -9.75 7.47 -6.47
N PHE A 56 -8.71 8.23 -6.84
CA PHE A 56 -7.34 8.04 -6.36
C PHE A 56 -7.25 8.19 -4.83
N LEU A 57 -7.80 9.27 -4.26
CA LEU A 57 -7.80 9.47 -2.81
C LEU A 57 -8.59 8.38 -2.08
N LEU A 58 -9.73 7.92 -2.61
CA LEU A 58 -10.45 6.76 -2.06
C LEU A 58 -9.57 5.50 -2.01
N THR A 59 -8.73 5.31 -3.02
CA THR A 59 -7.73 4.22 -3.06
C THR A 59 -6.72 4.36 -1.92
N LEU A 60 -6.19 5.57 -1.69
CA LEU A 60 -5.22 5.80 -0.63
C LEU A 60 -5.83 5.66 0.77
N PHE A 61 -7.08 6.03 0.96
CA PHE A 61 -7.77 5.87 2.25
C PHE A 61 -8.18 4.42 2.55
N ARG A 62 -8.10 3.53 1.55
CA ARG A 62 -8.41 2.09 1.68
C ARG A 62 -9.80 1.85 2.30
N ILE A 63 -10.80 2.66 1.97
CA ILE A 63 -12.14 2.56 2.57
C ILE A 63 -12.81 1.26 2.14
N ARG A 64 -13.09 0.36 3.08
CA ARG A 64 -13.74 -0.93 2.81
C ARG A 64 -15.22 -0.89 3.19
N GLU A 65 -16.07 -1.56 2.41
CA GLU A 65 -17.48 -1.73 2.76
C GLU A 65 -17.67 -2.52 4.08
N SER A 66 -16.67 -3.31 4.50
CA SER A 66 -16.70 -4.01 5.79
C SER A 66 -16.28 -3.14 6.98
N ASP A 67 -15.80 -1.90 6.78
CA ASP A 67 -15.36 -1.01 7.87
C ASP A 67 -16.52 -0.53 8.76
N HIS A 68 -17.78 -0.81 8.40
CA HIS A 68 -18.95 -0.57 9.25
C HIS A 68 -18.88 -1.27 10.62
N ARG A 69 -18.03 -2.30 10.76
CA ARG A 69 -17.82 -2.99 12.04
C ARG A 69 -16.68 -2.40 12.89
N GLY A 70 -16.00 -1.35 12.42
CA GLY A 70 -14.87 -0.74 13.13
C GLY A 70 -13.68 -1.69 13.34
N ILE A 71 -13.55 -2.75 12.54
CA ILE A 71 -12.54 -3.83 12.72
C ILE A 71 -11.10 -3.35 12.42
N GLY A 72 -10.92 -2.12 11.94
CA GLY A 72 -9.61 -1.51 11.76
C GLY A 72 -8.90 -1.94 10.46
N ASP A 73 -7.79 -1.28 10.16
CA ASP A 73 -7.00 -1.51 8.96
C ASP A 73 -5.98 -2.64 9.17
N ALA A 74 -6.25 -3.83 8.63
CA ALA A 74 -5.32 -4.97 8.71
C ALA A 74 -3.93 -4.64 8.11
N TYR A 75 -3.89 -3.76 7.11
CA TYR A 75 -2.62 -3.37 6.51
C TYR A 75 -1.86 -2.36 7.37
N GLU A 76 -2.54 -1.47 8.08
CA GLU A 76 -1.91 -0.58 9.06
C GLU A 76 -1.18 -1.39 10.16
N THR A 77 -1.75 -2.51 10.59
CA THR A 77 -1.05 -3.43 11.50
C THR A 77 0.20 -4.03 10.86
N THR A 78 0.15 -4.40 9.58
CA THR A 78 1.33 -4.88 8.84
C THR A 78 2.41 -3.81 8.72
N LEU A 79 2.02 -2.57 8.38
CA LEU A 79 2.93 -1.43 8.26
C LEU A 79 3.65 -1.13 9.58
N ARG A 80 2.96 -1.22 10.72
CA ARG A 80 3.56 -1.05 12.06
C ARG A 80 4.44 -2.22 12.48
N ALA A 81 4.04 -3.45 12.16
CA ALA A 81 4.78 -4.65 12.58
C ALA A 81 6.06 -4.87 11.77
N MET A 82 6.06 -4.54 10.47
CA MET A 82 7.17 -4.91 9.58
C MET A 82 8.55 -4.37 10.00
N PRO A 83 8.70 -3.09 10.39
CA PRO A 83 10.00 -2.59 10.87
C PRO A 83 10.49 -3.32 12.13
N LEU A 84 9.58 -3.63 13.05
CA LEU A 84 9.90 -4.33 14.30
C LEU A 84 10.29 -5.80 14.04
N LEU A 85 9.59 -6.49 13.15
CA LEU A 85 9.93 -7.86 12.75
C LEU A 85 11.33 -7.91 12.10
N TYR A 86 11.67 -6.90 11.30
CA TYR A 86 13.01 -6.78 10.71
C TYR A 86 14.09 -6.53 11.77
N GLU A 87 13.80 -5.69 12.77
CA GLU A 87 14.70 -5.47 13.90
C GLU A 87 14.94 -6.75 14.71
N VAL A 88 13.88 -7.51 15.02
CA VAL A 88 13.99 -8.82 15.68
C VAL A 88 14.83 -9.77 14.85
N HIS A 89 14.60 -9.84 13.54
CA HIS A 89 15.39 -10.65 12.63
C HIS A 89 16.89 -10.32 12.71
N ASN A 90 17.24 -9.03 12.65
CA ASN A 90 18.64 -8.60 12.65
C ASN A 90 19.35 -8.83 14.00
N LYS A 91 18.59 -8.95 15.08
CA LYS A 91 19.11 -9.26 16.43
C LYS A 91 19.15 -10.76 16.73
N THR A 92 18.59 -11.61 15.86
CA THR A 92 18.52 -13.05 16.09
C THR A 92 19.84 -13.71 15.72
N GLU A 93 20.58 -14.21 16.72
CA GLU A 93 21.88 -14.89 16.51
C GLU A 93 21.74 -16.33 16.01
N ASN A 94 20.64 -17.02 16.35
CA ASN A 94 20.39 -18.38 15.89
C ASN A 94 19.99 -18.36 14.40
N TYR A 95 20.84 -18.96 13.55
CA TYR A 95 20.63 -18.97 12.10
C TYR A 95 19.29 -19.58 11.68
N GLU A 96 18.88 -20.71 12.27
CA GLU A 96 17.64 -21.38 11.90
C GLU A 96 16.42 -20.54 12.28
N ALA A 97 16.41 -19.96 13.49
CA ALA A 97 15.35 -19.06 13.93
C ALA A 97 15.28 -17.80 13.06
N ALA A 98 16.43 -17.20 12.73
CA ALA A 98 16.50 -16.05 11.82
C ALA A 98 15.95 -16.42 10.43
N ARG A 99 16.34 -17.58 9.89
CA ARG A 99 15.85 -18.08 8.59
C ARG A 99 14.34 -18.33 8.60
N HIS A 100 13.80 -18.95 9.65
CA HIS A 100 12.37 -19.14 9.79
C HIS A 100 11.63 -17.80 9.82
N LEU A 101 12.12 -16.83 10.59
CA LEU A 101 11.54 -15.49 10.65
C LEU A 101 11.56 -14.79 9.28
N GLN A 102 12.66 -14.88 8.52
CA GLN A 102 12.74 -14.37 7.14
C GLN A 102 11.65 -14.96 6.23
N LEU A 103 11.51 -16.30 6.27
CA LEU A 103 10.54 -17.01 5.44
C LEU A 103 9.11 -16.65 5.84
N TRP A 104 8.81 -16.51 7.14
CA TRP A 104 7.51 -16.07 7.62
C TRP A 104 7.18 -14.63 7.21
N ILE A 105 8.15 -13.72 7.28
CA ILE A 105 8.01 -12.34 6.79
C ILE A 105 7.69 -12.34 5.29
N TYR A 106 8.43 -13.11 4.49
CA TYR A 106 8.15 -13.26 3.06
C TYR A 106 6.73 -13.77 2.81
N GLY A 107 6.31 -14.85 3.51
CA GLY A 107 4.97 -15.39 3.41
C GLY A 107 3.89 -14.36 3.75
N HIS A 108 4.10 -13.58 4.81
CA HIS A 108 3.18 -12.51 5.22
C HIS A 108 3.04 -11.43 4.14
N ILE A 109 4.15 -10.97 3.58
CA ILE A 109 4.15 -9.94 2.52
C ILE A 109 3.39 -10.42 1.27
N VAL A 110 3.67 -11.64 0.82
CA VAL A 110 3.06 -12.21 -0.39
C VAL A 110 1.57 -12.50 -0.20
N GLU A 111 1.14 -12.85 1.02
CA GLU A 111 -0.28 -13.12 1.32
C GLU A 111 -1.09 -11.86 1.68
N ALA A 112 -0.43 -10.75 2.04
CA ALA A 112 -1.08 -9.51 2.38
C ALA A 112 -2.00 -9.06 1.23
N SER A 113 -3.31 -8.94 1.50
CA SER A 113 -4.28 -8.64 0.44
C SER A 113 -4.28 -7.19 0.00
N GLU A 114 -3.99 -6.27 0.92
CA GLU A 114 -4.10 -4.83 0.70
C GLU A 114 -3.17 -4.30 -0.42
N PRO A 115 -1.89 -4.72 -0.52
CA PRO A 115 -1.05 -4.30 -1.64
C PRO A 115 -1.67 -4.60 -3.02
N TYR A 116 -2.28 -5.77 -3.21
CA TYR A 116 -2.95 -6.12 -4.46
C TYR A 116 -4.20 -5.29 -4.72
N GLU A 117 -4.95 -4.97 -3.66
CA GLU A 117 -6.16 -4.15 -3.74
C GLU A 117 -5.83 -2.69 -4.09
N ILE A 118 -4.78 -2.12 -3.50
CA ILE A 118 -4.28 -0.78 -3.83
C ILE A 118 -3.89 -0.75 -5.31
N LEU A 119 -3.01 -1.65 -5.76
CA LEU A 119 -2.54 -1.67 -7.14
C LEU A 119 -3.67 -1.90 -8.14
N SER A 120 -4.63 -2.77 -7.82
CA SER A 120 -5.81 -2.98 -8.66
C SER A 120 -6.67 -1.73 -8.78
N ASN A 121 -6.89 -1.03 -7.67
CA ASN A 121 -7.61 0.24 -7.66
C ASN A 121 -6.88 1.31 -8.48
N LEU A 122 -5.58 1.53 -8.25
CA LEU A 122 -4.78 2.50 -9.00
C LEU A 122 -4.84 2.23 -10.52
N VAL A 123 -4.69 0.97 -10.93
CA VAL A 123 -4.79 0.57 -12.33
C VAL A 123 -6.21 0.76 -12.87
N ASN A 124 -7.26 0.46 -12.10
CA ASN A 124 -8.64 0.70 -12.52
C ASN A 124 -8.96 2.19 -12.66
N VAL A 125 -8.53 3.01 -11.71
CA VAL A 125 -8.71 4.46 -11.75
C VAL A 125 -7.97 5.04 -12.94
N SER A 126 -6.76 4.55 -13.26
CA SER A 126 -6.02 4.90 -14.48
C SER A 126 -6.79 4.60 -15.78
N LEU A 127 -7.69 3.61 -15.77
CA LEU A 127 -8.61 3.30 -16.87
C LEU A 127 -9.88 4.18 -16.88
N GLY A 128 -10.02 5.12 -15.96
CA GLY A 128 -11.22 5.92 -15.75
C GLY A 128 -12.36 5.15 -15.09
N LYS A 129 -12.06 4.03 -14.42
CA LYS A 129 -13.05 3.28 -13.65
C LYS A 129 -13.10 3.78 -12.21
N ARG A 130 -14.18 3.44 -11.51
CA ARG A 130 -14.35 3.80 -10.11
C ARG A 130 -13.49 2.95 -9.19
N PHE A 131 -13.17 3.50 -8.02
CA PHE A 131 -12.68 2.76 -6.87
C PHE A 131 -13.62 1.60 -6.55
N SER A 132 -13.05 0.46 -6.17
CA SER A 132 -13.79 -0.65 -5.57
C SER A 132 -13.32 -0.86 -4.15
N GLY A 133 -14.28 -0.91 -3.22
CA GLY A 133 -14.03 -1.29 -1.84
C GLY A 133 -13.55 -2.73 -1.67
N GLN A 134 -13.69 -3.59 -2.70
CA GLN A 134 -13.17 -4.96 -2.69
C GLN A 134 -12.97 -5.48 -4.13
N PHE A 135 -11.73 -5.73 -4.54
CA PHE A 135 -11.40 -6.35 -5.84
C PHE A 135 -11.42 -7.86 -5.79
N TYR A 136 -11.02 -8.42 -4.66
CA TYR A 136 -10.83 -9.85 -4.50
C TYR A 136 -11.74 -10.38 -3.39
N PRO A 137 -13.07 -10.34 -3.58
CA PRO A 137 -13.98 -10.98 -2.64
C PRO A 137 -13.75 -12.49 -2.62
N TYR A 138 -14.14 -13.12 -1.51
CA TYR A 138 -14.33 -14.56 -1.47
C TYR A 138 -15.38 -14.93 -2.53
N LYS A 139 -15.12 -15.97 -3.32
CA LYS A 139 -16.13 -16.44 -4.25
C LYS A 139 -17.29 -17.06 -3.47
N VAL A 140 -18.51 -16.86 -3.93
CA VAL A 140 -19.71 -17.45 -3.33
C VAL A 140 -19.57 -18.97 -3.31
N GLY A 141 -19.64 -19.56 -2.11
CA GLY A 141 -19.47 -21.00 -1.90
C GLY A 141 -18.02 -21.49 -1.76
N GLU A 142 -17.02 -20.63 -1.94
CA GLU A 142 -15.62 -20.95 -1.65
C GLU A 142 -15.15 -20.24 -0.36
N ASN A 143 -14.67 -21.01 0.62
CA ASN A 143 -14.05 -20.47 1.83
C ASN A 143 -12.58 -20.04 1.64
N ARG A 144 -12.12 -19.90 0.38
CA ARG A 144 -10.71 -19.63 0.08
C ARG A 144 -10.55 -18.25 -0.58
N PRO A 145 -9.59 -17.43 -0.11
CA PRO A 145 -9.27 -16.19 -0.77
C PRO A 145 -8.65 -16.47 -2.15
N VAL A 146 -8.75 -15.49 -3.05
CA VAL A 146 -8.09 -15.55 -4.35
C VAL A 146 -6.57 -15.64 -4.15
N SER A 147 -5.90 -16.59 -4.80
CA SER A 147 -4.46 -16.78 -4.65
C SER A 147 -3.65 -15.57 -5.15
N PRO A 148 -2.47 -15.27 -4.58
CA PRO A 148 -1.64 -14.15 -5.04
C PRO A 148 -1.32 -14.23 -6.54
N GLY A 149 -0.92 -15.40 -7.06
CA GLY A 149 -0.68 -15.59 -8.50
C GLY A 149 -1.89 -15.19 -9.37
N THR A 150 -3.12 -15.48 -8.93
CA THR A 150 -4.34 -15.06 -9.64
C THR A 150 -4.55 -13.54 -9.56
N LYS A 151 -4.25 -12.92 -8.41
CA LYS A 151 -4.31 -11.45 -8.24
C LYS A 151 -3.30 -10.77 -9.16
N ILE A 152 -2.06 -11.25 -9.20
CA ILE A 152 -0.98 -10.74 -10.06
C ILE A 152 -1.39 -10.80 -11.54
N ALA A 153 -1.87 -11.95 -12.02
CA ALA A 153 -2.32 -12.09 -13.41
C ALA A 153 -3.51 -11.18 -13.77
N LYS A 154 -4.40 -10.87 -12.80
CA LYS A 154 -5.47 -9.89 -12.99
C LYS A 154 -4.94 -8.46 -13.08
N ILE A 155 -4.01 -8.08 -12.21
CA ILE A 155 -3.35 -6.77 -12.24
C ILE A 155 -2.60 -6.61 -13.56
N GLU A 156 -1.86 -7.62 -13.99
CA GLU A 156 -1.11 -7.59 -15.25
C GLU A 156 -1.96 -7.23 -16.47
N ARG A 157 -3.06 -7.96 -16.66
CA ARG A 157 -3.97 -7.70 -17.78
C ARG A 157 -4.58 -6.31 -17.71
N ALA A 158 -4.84 -5.79 -16.51
CA ALA A 158 -5.38 -4.45 -16.33
C ALA A 158 -4.32 -3.36 -16.56
N ALA A 159 -3.11 -3.57 -16.07
CA ALA A 159 -1.97 -2.66 -16.19
C ALA A 159 -1.55 -2.46 -17.65
N LEU A 160 -1.55 -3.54 -18.44
CA LEU A 160 -1.30 -3.47 -19.88
C LEU A 160 -2.32 -2.55 -20.58
N ARG A 161 -3.62 -2.72 -20.30
CA ARG A 161 -4.68 -1.86 -20.86
C ARG A 161 -4.58 -0.43 -20.35
N ALA A 162 -4.14 -0.24 -19.11
CA ALA A 162 -3.96 1.06 -18.50
C ALA A 162 -2.69 1.76 -19.00
N GLY A 163 -1.85 1.11 -19.81
CA GLY A 163 -0.57 1.66 -20.27
C GLY A 163 0.42 1.93 -19.14
N VAL A 164 0.44 1.07 -18.12
CA VAL A 164 1.41 1.07 -17.01
C VAL A 164 1.89 -0.37 -16.70
N PRO A 165 2.32 -1.16 -17.70
CA PRO A 165 2.65 -2.58 -17.51
C PRO A 165 3.77 -2.82 -16.49
N GLU A 166 4.65 -1.84 -16.27
CA GLU A 166 5.80 -1.94 -15.38
C GLU A 166 5.40 -2.17 -13.91
N VAL A 167 4.21 -1.73 -13.50
CA VAL A 167 3.67 -1.89 -12.13
C VAL A 167 3.65 -3.36 -11.67
N VAL A 168 3.67 -4.31 -12.62
CA VAL A 168 3.58 -5.75 -12.37
C VAL A 168 4.95 -6.38 -12.14
N ALA A 169 6.04 -5.76 -12.59
CA ALA A 169 7.38 -6.35 -12.48
C ALA A 169 7.76 -6.68 -11.02
N PRO A 170 7.58 -5.77 -10.04
CA PRO A 170 7.85 -6.09 -8.63
C PRO A 170 7.04 -7.29 -8.13
N LEU A 171 5.77 -7.41 -8.53
CA LEU A 171 4.89 -8.52 -8.12
C LEU A 171 5.37 -9.87 -8.64
N LYS A 172 5.85 -9.92 -9.89
CA LYS A 172 6.37 -11.14 -10.50
C LYS A 172 7.70 -11.57 -9.89
N GLU A 173 8.57 -10.61 -9.57
CA GLU A 173 9.89 -10.89 -9.02
C GLU A 173 9.87 -11.43 -7.58
N ILE A 174 8.80 -11.15 -6.83
CA ILE A 174 8.62 -11.65 -5.45
C ILE A 174 7.76 -12.91 -5.39
N TRP A 175 7.11 -13.31 -6.49
CA TRP A 175 6.18 -14.42 -6.48
C TRP A 175 6.88 -15.74 -6.80
N ASP A 176 7.12 -16.54 -5.77
CA ASP A 176 7.46 -17.95 -5.90
C ASP A 176 6.37 -18.82 -5.26
N GLN A 177 5.58 -19.48 -6.11
CA GLN A 177 4.45 -20.32 -5.70
C GLN A 177 4.89 -21.50 -4.81
N ASN A 178 6.03 -22.11 -5.14
CA ASN A 178 6.52 -23.30 -4.46
C ASN A 178 7.04 -22.95 -3.06
N LEU A 179 7.82 -21.88 -2.96
CA LEU A 179 8.30 -21.36 -1.69
C LEU A 179 7.13 -20.88 -0.82
N ARG A 180 6.18 -20.13 -1.39
CA ARG A 180 4.98 -19.69 -0.67
C ARG A 180 4.19 -20.86 -0.11
N ASN A 181 3.95 -21.90 -0.92
CA ASN A 181 3.18 -23.07 -0.48
C ASN A 181 3.92 -23.83 0.62
N ALA A 182 5.23 -24.02 0.47
CA ALA A 182 6.05 -24.66 1.48
C ALA A 182 5.97 -23.90 2.81
N ILE A 183 6.08 -22.56 2.80
CA ILE A 183 6.00 -21.74 4.01
C ILE A 183 4.63 -21.83 4.67
N PHE A 184 3.55 -21.65 3.89
CA PHE A 184 2.19 -21.64 4.42
C PHE A 184 1.76 -23.00 5.00
N HIS A 185 2.32 -24.10 4.49
CA HIS A 185 2.05 -25.45 4.98
C HIS A 185 3.13 -25.98 5.93
N SER A 186 4.15 -25.19 6.26
CA SER A 186 5.35 -25.64 7.00
C SER A 186 6.00 -26.88 6.39
N ASP A 187 5.91 -27.02 5.07
CA ASP A 187 6.40 -28.14 4.26
C ASP A 187 7.81 -27.83 3.70
N TYR A 188 8.73 -27.42 4.58
CA TYR A 188 10.13 -27.19 4.24
C TYR A 188 11.08 -27.62 5.36
N ILE A 189 12.33 -27.87 5.00
CA ILE A 189 13.42 -28.23 5.91
C ILE A 189 14.59 -27.28 5.68
N LEU A 190 15.25 -26.85 6.76
CA LEU A 190 16.53 -26.17 6.69
C LEU A 190 17.65 -27.22 6.67
N TYR A 191 18.50 -27.18 5.64
CA TYR A 191 19.65 -28.09 5.53
C TYR A 191 20.92 -27.26 5.27
N GLY A 192 21.69 -27.04 6.33
CA GLY A 192 22.78 -26.05 6.31
C GLY A 192 22.21 -24.65 6.01
N SER A 193 22.70 -24.02 4.95
CA SER A 193 22.22 -22.70 4.53
C SER A 193 21.01 -22.73 3.59
N ASP A 194 20.62 -23.91 3.12
CA ASP A 194 19.65 -24.11 2.05
C ASP A 194 18.26 -24.43 2.60
N VAL A 195 17.24 -24.14 1.81
CA VAL A 195 15.83 -24.45 2.12
C VAL A 195 15.36 -25.54 1.17
N LEU A 196 14.97 -26.69 1.70
CA LEU A 196 14.44 -27.81 0.95
C LEU A 196 12.92 -27.81 1.03
N THR A 197 12.25 -27.82 -0.12
CA THR A 197 10.81 -28.08 -0.22
C THR A 197 10.57 -29.42 -0.90
N ARG A 198 9.31 -29.87 -0.96
CA ARG A 198 8.95 -31.09 -1.70
C ARG A 198 9.30 -31.03 -3.18
N GLU A 199 9.32 -29.83 -3.76
CA GLU A 199 9.47 -29.64 -5.20
C GLU A 199 10.89 -29.25 -5.62
N ARG A 200 11.63 -28.52 -4.77
CA ARG A 200 12.99 -28.09 -5.10
C ARG A 200 13.82 -27.72 -3.87
N LYS A 201 15.12 -27.71 -4.09
CA LYS A 201 16.10 -27.07 -3.21
C LYS A 201 16.24 -25.59 -3.59
N TYR A 202 16.26 -24.72 -2.59
CA TYR A 202 16.62 -23.31 -2.72
C TYR A 202 17.95 -23.08 -2.03
N THR A 203 18.88 -22.46 -2.76
CA THR A 203 20.15 -22.01 -2.18
C THR A 203 19.93 -20.83 -1.24
N HIS A 204 20.89 -20.60 -0.35
CA HIS A 204 20.94 -19.40 0.49
C HIS A 204 20.68 -18.11 -0.31
N GLU A 205 21.39 -17.95 -1.43
CA GLU A 205 21.34 -16.75 -2.28
C GLU A 205 19.97 -16.55 -2.93
N GLU A 206 19.33 -17.63 -3.39
CA GLU A 206 17.96 -17.56 -3.94
C GLU A 206 16.95 -17.11 -2.88
N ILE A 207 17.04 -17.64 -1.66
CA ILE A 207 16.15 -17.20 -0.57
C ILE A 207 16.43 -15.74 -0.20
N MET A 208 17.70 -15.37 -0.02
CA MET A 208 18.06 -13.99 0.31
C MET A 208 17.57 -13.01 -0.75
N THR A 209 17.72 -13.36 -2.04
CA THR A 209 17.23 -12.54 -3.15
C THR A 209 15.71 -12.38 -3.11
N VAL A 210 14.95 -13.46 -3.04
CA VAL A 210 13.47 -13.38 -3.11
C VAL A 210 12.87 -12.72 -1.87
N VAL A 211 13.38 -13.03 -0.68
CA VAL A 211 12.93 -12.41 0.59
C VAL A 211 13.26 -10.93 0.60
N THR A 212 14.49 -10.54 0.20
CA THR A 212 14.89 -9.12 0.12
C THR A 212 13.99 -8.38 -0.86
N ARG A 213 13.73 -8.94 -2.04
CA ARG A 213 12.82 -8.32 -3.02
C ARG A 213 11.40 -8.18 -2.47
N ALA A 214 10.88 -9.15 -1.74
CA ALA A 214 9.57 -9.05 -1.11
C ALA A 214 9.52 -7.89 -0.09
N PHE A 215 10.54 -7.79 0.76
CA PHE A 215 10.67 -6.69 1.71
C PHE A 215 10.72 -5.33 0.99
N VAL A 216 11.55 -5.21 -0.05
CA VAL A 216 11.69 -4.00 -0.85
C VAL A 216 10.38 -3.63 -1.55
N TYR A 217 9.64 -4.60 -2.08
CA TYR A 217 8.31 -4.36 -2.66
C TYR A 217 7.34 -3.76 -1.63
N HIS A 218 7.29 -4.36 -0.44
CA HIS A 218 6.44 -3.86 0.64
C HIS A 218 6.84 -2.43 1.04
N GLN A 219 8.14 -2.18 1.15
CA GLN A 219 8.68 -0.87 1.51
C GLN A 219 8.41 0.18 0.43
N ALA A 220 8.65 -0.14 -0.85
CA ALA A 220 8.40 0.75 -1.98
C ALA A 220 6.93 1.18 -2.03
N LEU A 221 5.99 0.24 -1.89
CA LEU A 221 4.56 0.57 -1.88
C LEU A 221 4.19 1.45 -0.68
N SER A 222 4.74 1.18 0.51
CA SER A 222 4.52 2.00 1.70
C SER A 222 5.07 3.41 1.53
N ILE A 223 6.25 3.57 0.92
CA ILE A 223 6.88 4.87 0.66
C ILE A 223 6.01 5.69 -0.28
N LEU A 224 5.58 5.09 -1.40
CA LEU A 224 4.73 5.78 -2.37
C LEU A 224 3.36 6.14 -1.77
N HIS A 225 2.74 5.21 -1.05
CA HIS A 225 1.47 5.48 -0.36
C HIS A 225 1.61 6.69 0.57
N LYS A 226 2.65 6.70 1.40
CA LYS A 226 2.95 7.79 2.32
C LYS A 226 3.23 9.11 1.57
N ALA A 227 4.11 9.11 0.58
CA ALA A 227 4.48 10.29 -0.19
C ALA A 227 3.26 10.94 -0.88
N HIS A 228 2.37 10.14 -1.46
CA HIS A 228 1.16 10.65 -2.11
C HIS A 228 0.13 11.18 -1.10
N ILE A 229 0.00 10.58 0.09
CA ILE A 229 -0.81 11.12 1.18
C ILE A 229 -0.24 12.46 1.68
N GLU A 230 1.07 12.52 1.93
CA GLU A 230 1.79 13.69 2.43
C GLU A 230 1.83 14.85 1.41
N SER A 231 1.64 14.56 0.11
CA SER A 231 1.53 15.59 -0.93
C SER A 231 0.28 16.49 -0.84
N TYR A 232 -0.60 16.26 0.14
CA TYR A 232 -1.73 17.12 0.48
C TYR A 232 -1.46 17.78 1.84
N ASP A 233 -0.66 18.83 1.84
CA ASP A 233 -0.27 19.62 3.01
C ASP A 233 -1.33 20.66 3.42
N GLU A 234 -2.20 21.06 2.50
CA GLU A 234 -3.33 21.95 2.76
C GLU A 234 -4.66 21.43 2.20
N PRO A 235 -5.81 21.81 2.82
CA PRO A 235 -7.12 21.45 2.29
C PRO A 235 -7.33 21.96 0.86
N LYS A 236 -7.61 21.03 -0.04
CA LYS A 236 -7.81 21.30 -1.46
C LYS A 236 -9.23 20.97 -1.91
N THR A 237 -9.81 21.81 -2.74
CA THR A 237 -11.08 21.48 -3.42
C THR A 237 -10.82 20.71 -4.71
N ILE A 238 -11.48 19.55 -4.85
CA ILE A 238 -11.33 18.67 -6.01
C ILE A 238 -12.70 18.36 -6.63
N THR A 239 -12.68 17.87 -7.87
CA THR A 239 -13.91 17.44 -8.55
C THR A 239 -14.26 16.01 -8.17
N VAL A 240 -15.50 15.79 -7.78
CA VAL A 240 -16.04 14.46 -7.48
C VAL A 240 -16.30 13.70 -8.78
N HIS A 241 -16.11 12.38 -8.78
CA HIS A 241 -16.45 11.56 -9.93
C HIS A 241 -17.95 11.70 -10.29
N PRO A 242 -18.34 11.88 -11.57
CA PRO A 242 -19.73 12.16 -11.95
C PRO A 242 -20.76 11.09 -11.52
N ALA A 243 -20.31 9.86 -11.29
CA ALA A 243 -21.17 8.76 -10.85
C ALA A 243 -21.25 8.60 -9.32
N PHE A 244 -20.53 9.41 -8.54
CA PHE A 244 -20.61 9.40 -7.08
C PHE A 244 -21.83 10.16 -6.57
N SER A 245 -22.16 11.29 -7.20
CA SER A 245 -23.32 12.12 -6.83
C SER A 245 -24.23 12.40 -8.02
N ARG A 246 -25.51 12.61 -7.73
CA ARG A 246 -26.51 13.08 -8.69
C ARG A 246 -26.31 14.56 -9.06
N LYS A 247 -25.64 15.35 -8.21
CA LYS A 247 -25.36 16.77 -8.46
C LYS A 247 -24.19 16.90 -9.43
N ARG A 248 -24.47 17.32 -10.66
CA ARG A 248 -23.44 17.51 -11.69
C ARG A 248 -22.42 18.55 -11.23
N GLY A 249 -21.14 18.21 -11.33
CA GLY A 249 -20.04 19.11 -10.97
C GLY A 249 -19.84 19.28 -9.47
N GLU A 250 -20.38 18.39 -8.65
CA GLU A 250 -20.12 18.40 -7.21
C GLU A 250 -18.63 18.38 -6.90
N LYS A 251 -18.27 19.13 -5.86
CA LYS A 251 -16.90 19.30 -5.40
C LYS A 251 -16.74 18.67 -4.02
N ALA A 252 -15.54 18.18 -3.76
CA ALA A 252 -15.13 17.69 -2.46
C ALA A 252 -14.00 18.56 -1.93
N VAL A 253 -13.90 18.67 -0.61
CA VAL A 253 -12.71 19.21 0.06
C VAL A 253 -11.93 18.06 0.66
N VAL A 254 -10.63 18.00 0.36
CA VAL A 254 -9.69 17.09 1.02
C VAL A 254 -9.54 17.53 2.46
N ILE A 255 -9.82 16.62 3.39
CA ILE A 255 -9.52 16.82 4.81
C ILE A 255 -8.06 16.45 5.01
N VAL A 256 -7.27 17.39 5.50
CA VAL A 256 -5.85 17.22 5.80
C VAL A 256 -5.64 17.08 7.30
N ARG A 257 -4.73 16.19 7.71
CA ARG A 257 -4.24 16.06 9.07
C ARG A 257 -2.84 16.63 9.14
N GLU A 258 -2.61 17.56 10.06
CA GLU A 258 -1.31 18.19 10.28
C GLU A 258 -0.21 17.15 10.53
N GLY A 259 0.92 17.29 9.83
CA GLY A 259 2.06 16.37 9.89
C GLY A 259 1.82 14.98 9.28
N HIS A 260 0.67 14.75 8.62
CA HIS A 260 0.33 13.48 7.98
C HIS A 260 -0.09 13.63 6.52
N GLY A 261 -0.84 14.67 6.17
CA GLY A 261 -1.39 14.88 4.83
C GLY A 261 -2.86 14.48 4.71
N ALA A 262 -3.29 14.00 3.55
CA ALA A 262 -4.70 13.65 3.30
C ALA A 262 -5.23 12.58 4.29
N ALA A 263 -6.34 12.88 4.97
CA ALA A 263 -7.00 11.98 5.92
C ALA A 263 -8.42 11.57 5.49
N GLY A 264 -9.04 12.34 4.60
CA GLY A 264 -10.35 12.05 4.07
C GLY A 264 -10.85 13.09 3.07
N LEU A 265 -12.15 13.02 2.78
CA LEU A 265 -12.88 13.88 1.87
C LEU A 265 -14.21 14.26 2.52
N LYS A 266 -14.71 15.46 2.22
CA LYS A 266 -16.07 15.88 2.55
C LYS A 266 -16.71 16.66 1.41
N ALA A 267 -18.02 16.77 1.44
CA ALA A 267 -18.75 17.66 0.55
C ALA A 267 -18.22 19.11 0.69
N ALA A 268 -17.99 19.80 -0.42
CA ALA A 268 -17.58 21.21 -0.44
C ALA A 268 -18.79 22.13 -0.22
N LEU A 269 -19.41 22.02 0.95
CA LEU A 269 -20.58 22.81 1.35
C LEU A 269 -20.20 23.85 2.40
N THR A 270 -20.83 25.03 2.31
CA THR A 270 -20.77 26.05 3.38
C THR A 270 -21.72 25.70 4.51
N LYS A 271 -21.57 26.38 5.65
CA LYS A 271 -22.45 26.20 6.81
C LYS A 271 -23.92 26.49 6.45
N GLU A 272 -24.17 27.55 5.70
CA GLU A 272 -25.52 27.96 5.27
C GLU A 272 -26.14 26.94 4.31
N GLN A 273 -25.35 26.23 3.51
CA GLN A 273 -25.84 25.15 2.64
C GLN A 273 -26.28 23.94 3.46
N ILE A 274 -25.48 23.57 4.46
CA ILE A 274 -25.79 22.47 5.37
C ILE A 274 -27.04 22.80 6.20
N GLU A 275 -27.15 24.02 6.74
CA GLU A 275 -28.33 24.49 7.49
C GLU A 275 -29.61 24.53 6.64
N ARG A 276 -29.47 24.76 5.33
CA ARG A 276 -30.59 24.68 4.36
C ARG A 276 -30.95 23.24 3.97
N GLY A 277 -30.27 22.23 4.52
CA GLY A 277 -30.55 20.81 4.28
C GLY A 277 -29.89 20.22 3.05
N GLU A 278 -28.83 20.84 2.49
CA GLU A 278 -28.02 20.15 1.48
C GLU A 278 -27.37 18.89 2.08
N ILE A 279 -27.33 17.80 1.32
CA ILE A 279 -26.83 16.51 1.79
C ILE A 279 -25.31 16.61 2.02
N TYR A 280 -24.92 16.62 3.29
CA TYR A 280 -23.53 16.53 3.69
C TYR A 280 -23.05 15.08 3.74
N TRP A 281 -21.85 14.83 3.24
CA TRP A 281 -21.18 13.54 3.34
C TRP A 281 -19.71 13.73 3.66
N ARG A 282 -19.13 12.69 4.27
CA ARG A 282 -17.72 12.60 4.63
C ARG A 282 -17.24 11.16 4.44
N LEU A 283 -16.05 11.01 3.89
CA LEU A 283 -15.37 9.74 3.64
C LEU A 283 -13.94 9.83 4.16
N GLY A 284 -13.41 8.76 4.74
CA GLY A 284 -12.04 8.74 5.25
C GLY A 284 -11.92 7.84 6.49
N ARG A 285 -10.71 7.81 7.04
CA ARG A 285 -10.42 7.03 8.25
C ARG A 285 -10.08 7.97 9.40
N PHE A 286 -11.06 8.11 10.29
CA PHE A 286 -11.02 9.02 11.43
C PHE A 286 -11.06 8.23 12.74
N THR A 287 -10.30 8.67 13.72
CA THR A 287 -10.45 8.24 15.12
C THR A 287 -11.77 8.76 15.70
N PRO A 288 -12.27 8.18 16.80
CA PRO A 288 -13.45 8.73 17.49
C PRO A 288 -13.31 10.23 17.81
N LYS A 289 -12.14 10.67 18.30
CA LYS A 289 -11.86 12.09 18.58
C LYS A 289 -11.96 12.97 17.33
N GLU A 290 -11.43 12.51 16.19
CA GLU A 290 -11.52 13.25 14.92
C GLU A 290 -12.97 13.31 14.42
N ILE A 291 -13.76 12.25 14.62
CA ILE A 291 -15.19 12.24 14.32
C ILE A 291 -15.93 13.29 15.15
N ASP A 292 -15.66 13.38 16.45
CA ASP A 292 -16.28 14.37 17.33
C ASP A 292 -15.96 15.79 16.89
N ILE A 293 -14.69 16.07 16.57
CA ILE A 293 -14.24 17.38 16.04
C ILE A 293 -15.03 17.72 14.77
N LEU A 294 -15.08 16.81 13.79
CA LEU A 294 -15.72 17.05 12.50
C LEU A 294 -17.26 17.05 12.57
N ASN A 295 -17.85 16.52 13.64
CA ASN A 295 -19.28 16.63 13.91
C ASN A 295 -19.61 17.97 14.57
N SER A 296 -18.70 18.50 15.39
CA SER A 296 -18.84 19.85 15.99
C SER A 296 -18.70 20.97 14.96
N ASP A 297 -17.83 20.77 13.96
CA ASP A 297 -17.69 21.65 12.80
C ASP A 297 -17.58 20.86 11.49
N PRO A 298 -18.71 20.64 10.78
CA PRO A 298 -18.72 19.95 9.48
C PRO A 298 -17.99 20.71 8.35
N THR A 299 -17.67 21.99 8.56
CA THR A 299 -16.94 22.79 7.57
C THR A 299 -15.43 22.61 7.67
N LEU A 300 -14.95 22.14 8.83
CA LEU A 300 -13.53 21.92 9.11
C LEU A 300 -12.91 20.94 8.10
N ALA A 301 -11.77 21.35 7.54
CA ALA A 301 -10.99 20.55 6.61
C ALA A 301 -9.54 20.33 7.06
N LEU A 302 -9.14 20.92 8.18
CA LEU A 302 -7.82 20.73 8.78
C LEU A 302 -7.98 20.09 10.16
N LEU A 303 -7.45 18.90 10.34
CA LEU A 303 -7.41 18.17 11.60
C LEU A 303 -6.07 18.38 12.30
N PRO A 304 -6.06 18.47 13.64
CA PRO A 304 -4.81 18.47 14.38
C PRO A 304 -4.04 17.16 14.18
N GLY A 305 -2.72 17.22 14.31
CA GLY A 305 -1.87 16.04 14.30
C GLY A 305 -2.29 15.04 15.40
N ARG A 306 -2.07 13.75 15.14
CA ARG A 306 -2.25 12.74 16.20
C ARG A 306 -1.07 12.83 17.16
N GLU A 307 -1.36 12.91 18.46
CA GLU A 307 -0.35 12.64 19.47
C GLU A 307 0.15 11.21 19.26
N ASN A 308 1.45 11.04 18.98
CA ASN A 308 2.08 9.73 18.90
C ASN A 308 1.99 9.07 20.28
N LYS A 309 0.95 8.28 20.52
CA LYS A 309 0.96 7.31 21.61
C LYS A 309 1.79 6.13 21.11
N ASN A 310 3.06 6.12 21.53
CA ASN A 310 3.95 4.96 21.44
C ASN A 310 3.30 3.73 22.05
#